data_AF-A0A3Q8X8I4-F1
#
_entry.id   AF-A0A3Q8X8I4-F1
#
_cell.length_a   1.000
_cell.length_b   1.000
_cell.length_c   1.000
_cell.angle_alpha   90.00
_cell.angle_beta   90.00
_cell.angle_gamma   90.00
#
_symmetry.space_group_name_H-M   'P 1'
#
loop_
_entity.id
_entity.type
_entity.pdbx_description
1 polymer ?
#
loop_
_entity_poly.entity_id
_entity_poly.type
_entity_poly.pdbx_seq_one_letter_code
_entity_poly.pdbx_strand_id
1 'polypeptide(L)'
;MDLRIFWNHVGREHGGLNYTDDIRKNAPEVIQQALELKVQRARGYRNRFIRYDESTLIELPAPDSRDNFIIIYCIDRGLQFSMNFKPRYLWWLIDVVEIQEVQPGFFCVYDLFIDIAVNVDGSYQVMDMDEFEYALSLGVMTSEQVSRSLKSLHSALTELNSRTFPDDRLKRIHEQYMKQKVTP
;
A
#
# COMPACT_ATOMS: atom_id res chain seq x y z
N MET A 1 16.43 10.53 -10.68
CA MET A 1 15.36 11.30 -10.01
C MET A 1 15.09 10.65 -8.67
N ASP A 2 14.79 11.47 -7.68
CA ASP A 2 14.49 11.02 -6.32
C ASP A 2 13.06 10.46 -6.26
N LEU A 3 12.93 9.15 -6.04
CA LEU A 3 11.64 8.48 -5.90
C LEU A 3 11.01 8.87 -4.55
N ARG A 4 9.70 9.13 -4.55
CA ARG A 4 8.88 9.44 -3.37
C ARG A 4 7.56 8.70 -3.46
N ILE A 5 7.13 8.14 -2.34
CA ILE A 5 5.83 7.49 -2.18
C ILE A 5 5.11 8.15 -1.02
N PHE A 6 3.82 8.41 -1.17
CA PHE A 6 2.93 8.92 -0.12
C PHE A 6 1.54 8.30 -0.25
N TRP A 7 0.79 8.32 0.85
CA TRP A 7 -0.50 7.63 0.97
C TRP A 7 -1.68 8.58 0.91
N ASN A 8 -2.72 8.18 0.16
CA ASN A 8 -4.02 8.81 0.17
C ASN A 8 -5.10 7.81 0.58
N HIS A 9 -5.63 7.98 1.79
CA HIS A 9 -6.81 7.26 2.24
C HIS A 9 -8.04 7.87 1.58
N VAL A 10 -8.64 7.13 0.65
CA VAL A 10 -9.78 7.59 -0.15
C VAL A 10 -10.94 7.94 0.77
N GLY A 11 -11.56 9.11 0.58
CA GLY A 11 -12.66 9.59 1.42
C GLY A 11 -12.27 10.15 2.79
N ARG A 12 -10.97 10.19 3.10
CA ARG A 12 -10.37 10.73 4.34
C ARG A 12 -9.49 11.95 4.07
N GLU A 13 -9.61 12.56 2.88
CA GLU A 13 -8.74 13.65 2.43
C GLU A 13 -8.91 14.94 3.26
N HIS A 14 -10.07 15.14 3.89
CA HIS A 14 -10.31 16.30 4.75
C HIS A 14 -9.42 16.36 5.99
N GLY A 15 -8.80 15.25 6.39
CA GLY A 15 -7.76 15.23 7.41
C GLY A 15 -6.46 15.93 6.98
N GLY A 16 -6.30 16.22 5.69
CA GLY A 16 -5.11 16.83 5.11
C GLY A 16 -3.90 15.90 5.23
N LEU A 17 -3.01 16.21 6.18
CA LEU A 17 -1.85 15.39 6.51
C LEU A 17 -2.11 14.33 7.58
N ASN A 18 -3.21 14.47 8.32
CA ASN A 18 -3.57 13.57 9.41
C ASN A 18 -4.58 12.53 8.92
N TYR A 19 -4.53 11.35 9.52
CA TYR A 19 -5.58 10.35 9.35
C TYR A 19 -6.85 10.80 10.09
N THR A 20 -8.00 10.45 9.52
CA THR A 20 -9.34 10.68 10.09
C THR A 20 -10.15 9.41 9.96
N ASP A 21 -10.85 9.04 11.02
CA ASP A 21 -11.60 7.79 11.05
C ASP A 21 -12.85 7.85 10.14
N ASP A 22 -13.47 9.02 9.99
CA ASP A 22 -14.68 9.20 9.18
C ASP A 22 -14.40 9.15 7.68
N ILE A 23 -15.23 8.38 6.96
CA ILE A 23 -15.23 8.29 5.50
C ILE A 23 -16.34 9.17 4.97
N ARG A 24 -16.02 10.02 3.98
CA ARG A 24 -17.02 10.86 3.31
C ARG A 24 -16.65 11.20 1.88
N LYS A 25 -17.66 11.59 1.11
CA LYS A 25 -17.47 12.10 -0.25
C LYS A 25 -16.98 13.55 -0.21
N ASN A 26 -15.67 13.71 -0.33
CA ASN A 26 -15.02 15.01 -0.35
C ASN A 26 -15.21 15.72 -1.70
N ALA A 27 -15.24 17.05 -1.68
CA ALA A 27 -15.24 17.86 -2.89
C ALA A 27 -13.88 17.75 -3.62
N PRO A 28 -13.82 17.87 -4.95
CA PRO A 28 -12.57 17.76 -5.71
C PRO A 28 -11.45 18.68 -5.20
N GLU A 29 -11.80 19.87 -4.73
CA GLU A 29 -10.84 20.85 -4.21
C GLU A 29 -10.19 20.38 -2.91
N VAL A 30 -10.94 19.69 -2.05
CA VAL A 30 -10.44 19.10 -0.79
C VAL A 30 -9.46 17.98 -1.10
N ILE A 31 -9.80 17.12 -2.07
CA ILE A 31 -8.93 16.02 -2.52
C ILE A 31 -7.63 16.59 -3.08
N GLN A 32 -7.73 17.58 -3.98
CA GLN A 32 -6.56 18.22 -4.59
C GLN A 32 -5.66 18.88 -3.54
N GLN A 33 -6.24 19.63 -2.61
CA GLN A 33 -5.49 20.27 -1.53
C GLN A 33 -4.75 19.24 -0.66
N ALA A 34 -5.39 18.12 -0.32
CA ALA A 34 -4.77 17.04 0.45
C ALA A 34 -3.59 16.41 -0.31
N LEU A 35 -3.75 16.15 -1.61
CA LEU A 35 -2.68 15.61 -2.45
C LEU A 35 -1.49 16.58 -2.52
N GLU A 36 -1.72 17.88 -2.71
CA GLU A 36 -0.66 18.88 -2.73
C GLU A 36 0.11 18.95 -1.40
N LEU A 37 -0.61 18.93 -0.28
CA LEU A 37 0.01 18.89 1.06
C LEU A 37 0.89 17.65 1.22
N LYS A 38 0.41 16.48 0.79
CA LYS A 38 1.14 15.22 0.89
C LYS A 38 2.36 15.18 -0.03
N VAL A 39 2.26 15.73 -1.24
CA VAL A 39 3.40 15.92 -2.15
C VAL A 39 4.45 16.83 -1.51
N GLN A 40 4.02 17.97 -0.95
CA GLN A 40 4.93 18.89 -0.25
C GLN A 40 5.61 18.20 0.92
N ARG A 41 4.86 17.43 1.72
CA ARG A 41 5.41 16.65 2.83
C ARG A 41 6.43 15.61 2.36
N ALA A 42 6.13 14.89 1.28
CA ALA A 42 6.99 13.86 0.72
C ALA A 42 8.33 14.39 0.20
N ARG A 43 8.39 15.66 -0.24
CA ARG A 43 9.66 16.32 -0.62
C ARG A 43 10.67 16.37 0.53
N GLY A 44 10.19 16.45 1.77
CA GLY A 44 11.03 16.49 2.97
C GLY A 44 11.54 15.11 3.43
N TYR A 45 11.09 14.01 2.84
CA TYR A 45 11.53 12.67 3.24
C TYR A 45 12.95 12.39 2.75
N ARG A 46 13.76 11.78 3.62
CA ARG A 46 15.00 11.11 3.20
C ARG A 46 14.63 9.96 2.26
N ASN A 47 15.40 9.80 1.19
CA ASN A 47 15.11 8.74 0.22
C ASN A 47 15.31 7.36 0.86
N ARG A 48 14.22 6.58 0.90
CA ARG A 48 14.15 5.19 1.36
C ARG A 48 13.38 4.31 0.38
N PHE A 49 13.11 4.87 -0.81
CA PHE A 49 12.28 4.27 -1.84
C PHE A 49 13.15 3.83 -3.00
N ILE A 50 12.86 2.65 -3.54
CA ILE A 50 13.58 2.06 -4.65
C ILE A 50 12.58 1.71 -5.75
N ARG A 51 12.88 2.09 -7.00
CA ARG A 51 12.20 1.53 -8.17
C ARG A 51 12.91 0.22 -8.53
N TYR A 52 12.24 -0.91 -8.32
CA TYR A 52 12.81 -2.23 -8.58
C TYR A 52 12.71 -2.59 -10.06
N ASP A 53 11.54 -2.37 -10.65
CA ASP A 53 11.25 -2.46 -12.08
C ASP A 53 10.15 -1.45 -12.46
N GLU A 54 9.63 -1.50 -13.68
CA GLU A 54 8.58 -0.59 -14.18
C GLU A 54 7.24 -0.68 -13.42
N SER A 55 6.99 -1.80 -12.76
CA SER A 55 5.72 -2.13 -12.08
C SER A 55 5.87 -2.27 -10.57
N THR A 56 7.09 -2.21 -10.04
CA THR A 56 7.38 -2.56 -8.65
C THR A 56 8.21 -1.47 -7.97
N LEU A 57 7.67 -0.95 -6.86
CA LEU A 57 8.37 -0.03 -5.98
C LEU A 57 8.60 -0.70 -4.62
N ILE A 58 9.66 -0.31 -3.93
CA ILE A 58 10.02 -0.84 -2.62
C ILE A 58 10.22 0.34 -1.67
N GLU A 59 9.72 0.18 -0.45
CA GLU A 59 10.04 1.04 0.68
C GLU A 59 10.78 0.23 1.75
N LEU A 60 11.89 0.80 2.19
CA LEU A 60 12.72 0.26 3.26
C LEU A 60 12.65 1.18 4.49
N PRO A 61 13.09 0.70 5.68
CA PRO A 61 13.26 1.55 6.84
C PRO A 61 14.24 2.69 6.53
N ALA A 62 14.11 3.81 7.24
CA ALA A 62 15.11 4.86 7.16
C ALA A 62 16.51 4.29 7.51
N PRO A 63 17.61 4.79 6.93
CA PRO A 63 18.95 4.24 7.15
C PRO A 63 19.38 4.15 8.62
N ASP A 64 18.85 5.05 9.45
CA ASP A 64 19.08 5.16 10.89
C ASP A 64 18.00 4.49 11.75
N SER A 65 17.00 3.85 11.15
CA SER A 65 15.97 3.12 11.89
C SER A 65 16.47 1.74 12.36
N ARG A 66 16.02 1.37 13.58
CA ARG A 66 16.16 0.00 14.11
C ARG A 66 15.11 -0.96 13.56
N ASP A 67 14.12 -0.44 12.85
CA ASP A 67 13.05 -1.24 12.27
C ASP A 67 13.61 -2.14 11.15
N ASN A 68 12.98 -3.30 11.00
CA ASN A 68 13.31 -4.25 9.97
C ASN A 68 12.05 -4.69 9.25
N PHE A 69 11.55 -3.83 8.36
CA PHE A 69 10.40 -4.08 7.52
C PHE A 69 10.75 -3.97 6.05
N ILE A 70 9.88 -4.49 5.20
CA ILE A 70 9.87 -4.19 3.77
C ILE A 70 8.44 -3.99 3.32
N ILE A 71 8.21 -2.96 2.50
CA ILE A 71 6.94 -2.74 1.83
C ILE A 71 7.19 -2.78 0.33
N ILE A 72 6.40 -3.58 -0.39
CA ILE A 72 6.51 -3.82 -1.82
C ILE A 72 5.21 -3.39 -2.46
N TYR A 73 5.27 -2.38 -3.33
CA TYR A 73 4.13 -1.85 -4.07
C TYR A 73 4.14 -2.44 -5.49
N CYS A 74 3.12 -3.22 -5.84
CA CYS A 74 2.95 -3.82 -7.17
C CYS A 74 1.86 -3.06 -7.94
N ILE A 75 2.29 -2.11 -8.77
CA ILE A 75 1.44 -1.20 -9.54
C ILE A 75 0.51 -1.99 -10.47
N ASP A 76 1.06 -3.01 -11.14
CA ASP A 76 0.35 -3.87 -12.08
C ASP A 76 -0.74 -4.72 -11.41
N ARG A 77 -0.57 -5.03 -10.12
CA ARG A 77 -1.49 -5.87 -9.35
C ARG A 77 -2.52 -5.07 -8.56
N GLY A 78 -2.30 -3.77 -8.34
CA GLY A 78 -3.12 -2.99 -7.40
C GLY A 78 -3.01 -3.53 -5.96
N LEU A 79 -1.80 -3.95 -5.56
CA LEU A 79 -1.54 -4.55 -4.26
C LEU A 79 -0.27 -3.97 -3.65
N GLN A 80 -0.29 -3.77 -2.34
CA GLN A 80 0.89 -3.51 -1.52
C GLN A 80 1.11 -4.68 -0.57
N PHE A 81 2.35 -5.13 -0.43
CA PHE A 81 2.75 -6.19 0.49
C PHE A 81 3.69 -5.64 1.55
N SER A 82 3.27 -5.68 2.81
CA SER A 82 4.05 -5.23 3.96
C SER A 82 4.47 -6.41 4.81
N MET A 83 5.77 -6.57 5.07
CA MET A 83 6.30 -7.58 5.97
C MET A 83 7.02 -6.92 7.15
N ASN A 84 6.75 -7.38 8.37
CA ASN A 84 7.30 -6.85 9.63
C ASN A 84 7.03 -5.36 9.90
N PHE A 85 6.15 -4.72 9.13
CA PHE A 85 5.85 -3.28 9.27
C PHE A 85 5.03 -2.96 10.53
N LYS A 86 4.10 -3.86 10.90
CA LYS A 86 3.24 -3.71 12.08
C LYS A 86 3.44 -4.94 12.98
N PRO A 87 3.90 -4.77 14.25
CA PRO A 87 4.19 -5.89 15.15
C PRO A 87 3.01 -6.83 15.42
N ARG A 88 1.77 -6.33 15.23
CA ARG A 88 0.54 -7.11 15.41
C ARG A 88 0.31 -8.16 14.31
N TYR A 89 0.96 -8.02 13.15
CA TYR A 89 0.82 -8.96 12.04
C TYR A 89 2.07 -9.83 11.96
N LEU A 90 1.88 -11.15 12.07
CA LEU A 90 2.97 -12.10 12.26
C LEU A 90 3.78 -12.40 10.98
N TRP A 91 3.26 -12.04 9.79
CA TRP A 91 3.96 -12.30 8.53
C TRP A 91 3.72 -11.20 7.49
N TRP A 92 2.74 -11.36 6.58
CA TRP A 92 2.41 -10.37 5.55
C TRP A 92 1.09 -9.66 5.85
N LEU A 93 1.06 -8.35 5.62
CA LEU A 93 -0.15 -7.57 5.41
C LEU A 93 -0.22 -7.22 3.93
N ILE A 94 -1.38 -7.46 3.32
CA ILE A 94 -1.65 -7.14 1.91
C ILE A 94 -2.74 -6.10 1.88
N ASP A 95 -2.45 -4.94 1.30
CA ASP A 95 -3.39 -3.84 1.16
C ASP A 95 -3.83 -3.78 -0.31
N VAL A 96 -5.14 -3.69 -0.57
CA VAL A 96 -5.68 -3.43 -1.90
C VAL A 96 -5.60 -1.93 -2.19
N VAL A 97 -4.85 -1.58 -3.23
CA VAL A 97 -4.48 -0.19 -3.49
C VAL A 97 -4.56 0.14 -4.98
N GLU A 98 -4.68 1.43 -5.26
CA GLU A 98 -4.35 1.99 -6.57
C GLU A 98 -3.07 2.81 -6.46
N ILE A 99 -2.13 2.64 -7.39
CA ILE A 99 -0.84 3.33 -7.35
C ILE A 99 -0.68 4.15 -8.63
N GLN A 100 -0.46 5.46 -8.48
CA GLN A 100 -0.31 6.36 -9.61
C GLN A 100 0.89 7.29 -9.44
N GLU A 101 1.64 7.51 -10.52
CA GLU A 101 2.65 8.57 -10.58
C GLU A 101 1.96 9.91 -10.84
N VAL A 102 1.81 10.73 -9.80
CA VAL A 102 1.06 12.01 -9.88
C VAL A 102 1.91 13.17 -10.41
N GLN A 103 3.24 13.04 -10.32
CA GLN A 103 4.24 13.91 -10.93
C GLN A 103 5.55 13.09 -11.05
N PRO A 104 6.50 13.47 -11.92
CA PRO A 104 7.72 12.70 -12.13
C PRO A 104 8.46 12.39 -10.82
N GLY A 105 8.60 11.11 -10.50
CA GLY A 105 9.23 10.59 -9.29
C GLY A 105 8.34 10.52 -8.04
N PHE A 106 7.07 10.91 -8.10
CA PHE A 106 6.16 10.90 -6.94
C PHE A 106 4.96 10.01 -7.19
N PHE A 107 4.84 8.99 -6.36
CA PHE A 107 3.76 8.02 -6.41
C PHE A 107 2.79 8.24 -5.25
N CYS A 108 1.51 8.31 -5.59
CA CYS A 108 0.41 8.26 -4.64
C CYS A 108 -0.09 6.82 -4.55
N VAL A 109 -0.17 6.30 -3.33
CA VAL A 109 -0.80 5.02 -3.00
C VAL A 109 -2.18 5.36 -2.46
N TYR A 110 -3.20 5.11 -3.26
CA TYR A 110 -4.59 5.23 -2.87
C TYR A 110 -5.02 3.96 -2.16
N ASP A 111 -5.32 4.08 -0.87
CA ASP A 111 -5.88 3.00 -0.06
C ASP A 111 -7.34 2.79 -0.46
N LEU A 112 -7.67 1.55 -0.82
CA LEU A 112 -9.00 1.13 -1.26
C LEU A 112 -9.66 0.20 -0.22
N PHE A 113 -9.36 0.44 1.06
CA PHE A 113 -9.97 -0.09 2.28
C PHE A 113 -9.73 -1.57 2.58
N ILE A 114 -9.58 -2.43 1.58
CA ILE A 114 -9.52 -3.88 1.80
C ILE A 114 -8.10 -4.30 2.19
N ASP A 115 -7.99 -4.90 3.38
CA ASP A 115 -6.75 -5.48 3.90
C ASP A 115 -6.85 -7.00 4.02
N ILE A 116 -5.70 -7.68 3.89
CA ILE A 116 -5.57 -9.13 4.12
C ILE A 116 -4.37 -9.38 5.04
N ALA A 117 -4.66 -9.88 6.25
CA ALA A 117 -3.63 -10.35 7.17
C ALA A 117 -3.32 -11.82 6.90
N VAL A 118 -2.04 -12.15 6.68
CA VAL A 118 -1.58 -13.52 6.40
C VAL A 118 -0.67 -14.00 7.52
N ASN A 119 -0.93 -15.21 8.02
CA ASN A 119 -0.13 -15.88 9.04
C ASN A 119 0.96 -16.75 8.42
N VAL A 120 1.97 -17.10 9.22
CA VAL A 120 3.12 -17.93 8.80
C VAL A 120 2.71 -19.31 8.26
N ASP A 121 1.60 -19.86 8.73
CA ASP A 121 1.06 -21.16 8.27
C ASP A 121 0.26 -21.05 6.95
N GLY A 122 0.13 -19.84 6.40
CA GLY A 122 -0.64 -19.54 5.19
C GLY A 122 -2.13 -19.31 5.42
N SER A 123 -2.63 -19.43 6.65
CA SER A 123 -3.99 -18.96 6.99
C SER A 123 -4.07 -17.44 6.86
N TYR A 124 -5.25 -16.92 6.54
CA TYR A 124 -5.44 -15.48 6.32
C TYR A 124 -6.82 -14.99 6.78
N GLN A 125 -6.91 -13.68 7.00
CA GLN A 125 -8.14 -12.97 7.32
C GLN A 125 -8.27 -11.74 6.41
N VAL A 126 -9.42 -11.60 5.75
CA VAL A 126 -9.81 -10.37 5.05
C VAL A 126 -10.44 -9.42 6.07
N MET A 127 -10.00 -8.16 6.07
CA MET A 127 -10.40 -7.12 7.01
C MET A 127 -11.02 -5.93 6.25
N ASP A 128 -11.69 -5.06 7.00
CA ASP A 128 -12.16 -3.73 6.55
C ASP A 128 -13.11 -3.76 5.33
N MET A 129 -13.77 -4.90 5.13
CA MET A 129 -14.83 -5.07 4.12
C MET A 129 -16.08 -4.23 4.42
N ASP A 130 -16.31 -3.91 5.70
CA ASP A 130 -17.33 -2.97 6.15
C ASP A 130 -16.97 -1.52 5.80
N GLU A 131 -15.72 -1.11 5.96
CA GLU A 131 -15.25 0.19 5.47
C GLU A 131 -15.36 0.30 3.94
N PHE A 132 -14.98 -0.76 3.22
CA PHE A 132 -15.14 -0.81 1.77
C PHE A 132 -16.61 -0.67 1.35
N GLU A 133 -17.52 -1.44 1.94
CA GLU A 133 -18.96 -1.34 1.67
C GLU A 133 -19.51 0.05 1.99
N TYR A 134 -19.11 0.62 3.13
CA TYR A 134 -19.54 1.95 3.51
C TYR A 134 -19.05 3.02 2.52
N ALA A 135 -17.79 2.94 2.06
CA ALA A 135 -17.25 3.83 1.05
C ALA A 135 -17.96 3.72 -0.31
N LEU A 136 -18.42 2.52 -0.69
CA LEU A 136 -19.29 2.30 -1.85
C LEU A 136 -20.63 3.02 -1.68
N SER A 137 -21.28 2.85 -0.53
CA SER A 137 -22.60 3.43 -0.24
C SER A 137 -22.59 4.97 -0.32
N LEU A 138 -21.46 5.57 0.07
CA LEU A 138 -21.23 7.01 0.03
C LEU A 138 -20.83 7.52 -1.37
N GLY A 139 -20.53 6.62 -2.32
CA GLY A 139 -20.06 6.97 -3.65
C GLY A 139 -18.72 7.71 -3.64
N VAL A 140 -17.84 7.36 -2.69
CA VAL A 140 -16.47 7.86 -2.58
C VAL A 140 -15.57 7.19 -3.62
N MET A 141 -15.80 5.89 -3.86
CA MET A 141 -15.06 5.12 -4.85
C MET A 141 -15.69 5.23 -6.24
N THR A 142 -14.86 5.34 -7.28
CA THR A 142 -15.34 5.26 -8.66
C THR A 142 -15.63 3.80 -9.05
N SER A 143 -16.54 3.56 -10.00
CA SER A 143 -16.84 2.20 -10.48
C SER A 143 -15.60 1.43 -10.98
N GLU A 144 -14.61 2.16 -11.52
CA GLU A 144 -13.34 1.58 -11.94
C GLU A 144 -12.49 1.13 -10.74
N GLN A 145 -12.38 1.95 -9.70
CA GLN A 145 -11.70 1.58 -8.45
C GLN A 145 -12.34 0.35 -7.83
N VAL A 146 -13.67 0.30 -7.74
CA VAL A 146 -14.40 -0.87 -7.22
C VAL A 146 -14.06 -2.13 -8.01
N SER A 147 -14.14 -2.06 -9.34
CA SER A 147 -13.85 -3.20 -10.21
C SER A 147 -12.41 -3.68 -10.05
N ARG A 148 -11.44 -2.75 -9.97
CA ARG A 148 -10.02 -3.07 -9.77
C ARG A 148 -9.78 -3.66 -8.37
N SER A 149 -10.33 -3.07 -7.31
CA SER A 149 -10.21 -3.58 -5.94
C SER A 149 -10.66 -5.03 -5.84
N LEU A 150 -11.83 -5.36 -6.40
CA LEU A 150 -12.35 -6.72 -6.37
C LEU A 150 -11.50 -7.71 -7.19
N LYS A 151 -10.92 -7.28 -8.32
CA LYS A 151 -9.98 -8.09 -9.10
C LYS A 151 -8.67 -8.33 -8.35
N SER A 152 -8.11 -7.30 -7.72
CA SER A 152 -6.90 -7.39 -6.91
C SER A 152 -7.10 -8.30 -5.70
N LEU A 153 -8.22 -8.15 -4.98
CA LEU A 153 -8.63 -9.05 -3.91
C LEU A 153 -8.75 -10.49 -4.43
N HIS A 154 -9.50 -10.72 -5.51
CA HIS A 154 -9.66 -12.06 -6.08
C HIS A 154 -8.33 -12.71 -6.46
N SER A 155 -7.43 -11.94 -7.06
CA SER A 155 -6.07 -12.40 -7.41
C SER A 155 -5.28 -12.80 -6.16
N ALA A 156 -5.24 -11.95 -5.14
CA ALA A 156 -4.55 -12.25 -3.88
C ALA A 156 -5.13 -13.51 -3.19
N LEU A 157 -6.47 -13.62 -3.10
CA LEU A 157 -7.13 -14.79 -2.53
C LEU A 157 -6.85 -16.07 -3.33
N THR A 158 -6.74 -15.96 -4.65
CA THR A 158 -6.40 -17.11 -5.50
C THR A 158 -5.00 -17.62 -5.20
N GLU A 159 -4.02 -16.73 -5.06
CA GLU A 159 -2.64 -17.11 -4.69
C GLU A 159 -2.55 -17.72 -3.28
N LEU A 160 -3.30 -17.16 -2.32
CA LEU A 160 -3.37 -17.68 -0.96
C LEU A 160 -4.01 -19.07 -0.91
N ASN A 161 -5.17 -19.24 -1.57
CA ASN A 161 -5.90 -20.51 -1.59
C ASN A 161 -5.17 -21.62 -2.36
N SER A 162 -4.39 -21.26 -3.38
CA SER A 162 -3.57 -22.20 -4.15
C SER A 162 -2.19 -22.46 -3.53
N ARG A 163 -1.87 -21.82 -2.40
CA ARG A 163 -0.58 -21.90 -1.70
C ARG A 163 0.61 -21.51 -2.58
N THR A 164 0.40 -20.58 -3.51
CA THR A 164 1.46 -20.02 -4.36
C THR A 164 2.03 -18.70 -3.80
N PHE A 165 1.42 -18.16 -2.74
CA PHE A 165 1.90 -16.98 -2.02
C PHE A 165 3.00 -17.32 -0.97
N PRO A 166 4.04 -16.49 -0.80
CA PRO A 166 4.41 -15.37 -1.66
C PRO A 166 4.90 -15.87 -3.03
N ASP A 167 4.63 -15.10 -4.07
CA ASP A 167 5.11 -15.39 -5.42
C ASP A 167 6.65 -15.27 -5.52
N ASP A 168 7.22 -15.70 -6.64
CA ASP A 168 8.68 -15.67 -6.84
C ASP A 168 9.25 -14.25 -6.89
N ARG A 169 8.46 -13.24 -7.28
CA ARG A 169 8.89 -11.84 -7.29
C ARG A 169 9.07 -11.35 -5.85
N LEU A 170 8.08 -11.56 -4.99
CA LEU A 170 8.15 -11.19 -3.57
C LEU A 170 9.29 -11.92 -2.86
N LYS A 171 9.48 -13.22 -3.14
CA LYS A 171 10.61 -14.00 -2.59
C LYS A 171 11.95 -13.38 -2.97
N ARG A 172 12.19 -13.09 -4.26
CA ARG A 172 13.46 -12.50 -4.72
C ARG A 172 13.73 -11.15 -4.08
N ILE A 173 12.73 -10.27 -4.02
CA ILE A 173 12.86 -8.95 -3.38
C ILE A 173 13.19 -9.11 -1.90
N HIS A 174 12.48 -9.98 -1.19
CA HIS A 174 12.74 -10.27 0.21
C HIS A 174 14.19 -10.77 0.43
N GLU A 175 14.66 -11.72 -0.37
CA GLU A 175 16.03 -12.23 -0.27
C GLU A 175 17.09 -11.17 -0.52
N GLN A 176 16.86 -10.31 -1.51
CA GLN A 176 17.78 -9.25 -1.87
C GLN A 176 17.90 -8.19 -0.77
N TYR A 177 16.79 -7.76 -0.17
CA TYR A 177 16.79 -6.58 0.70
C TYR A 177 16.70 -6.89 2.20
N MET A 178 16.19 -8.06 2.60
CA MET A 178 16.04 -8.41 4.02
C MET A 178 17.13 -9.35 4.55
N LYS A 179 17.70 -10.24 3.72
CA LYS A 179 18.78 -11.15 4.18
C LYS A 179 20.13 -10.44 4.35
N GLN A 180 20.38 -9.32 3.66
CA GLN A 180 21.65 -8.59 3.72
C GLN A 180 21.92 -7.90 5.08
N LYS A 181 20.93 -7.78 5.97
CA LYS A 181 21.11 -7.23 7.33
C LYS A 181 21.55 -8.26 8.38
N VAL A 182 21.72 -9.53 8.00
CA VAL A 182 22.21 -10.59 8.89
C VAL A 182 23.64 -10.94 8.47
N THR A 183 24.59 -10.07 8.80
CA THR A 183 26.01 -10.46 8.86
C THR A 183 26.56 -9.98 10.20
N PRO A 184 27.10 -10.86 11.05
CA PRO A 184 27.67 -10.49 12.35
C PRO A 184 28.90 -9.58 12.23
#